data_AF-A0AAW3PCM8-F1
#
_entry.id   AF-A0AAW3PCM8-F1
#
_cell.length_a   1.000
_cell.length_b   1.000
_cell.length_c   1.000
_cell.angle_alpha   90.00
_cell.angle_beta   90.00
_cell.angle_gamma   90.00
#
_symmetry.space_group_name_H-M   'P 1'
#
loop_
_entity.id
_entity.type
_entity.pdbx_description
1 polymer ?
#
loop_
_entity_poly.entity_id
_entity_poly.type
_entity_poly.pdbx_seq_one_letter_code
_entity_poly.pdbx_strand_id
1 'polypeptide(L)'
;MIQANKSQWTAVVLASALWAISVDASAAIQVPANRNDTVEATLDRGTAQAAVKIFHMASGGYDTSDALKWGQNSWTCVSATDSATGACPTEPVLTPSGDSTTIQLSFKEAKTGASTVLNLRGQGFNTIHVDCNGQDYPERVGAGTVPINEAQGYRFTPCPSKSWDGKALTVTIPSEELKKIPTGGIWKANLVLNLRQWGGTGNNHPKIAAFKAAIKLNATDKNNIQVYLPEFTNATPVVDLKLRTLPDGSRLSGTSNVDMCLYDGYNSRSTWFDVTASDGLTIDRRDKGSYSVLLESDKSGAYASRVDYNASLMYAGKKIVLPNNETVRLQGVNNSAGRTVSLPGIPVPVVCTPTPLTLTTPEFQSVWKRPGKYRNKLTITFTPSSASL
;
A
#
# COMPACT_ATOMS: atom_id res chain seq x y z
N MET A 1 -5.43 -38.68 -80.07
CA MET A 1 -5.97 -37.85 -78.97
C MET A 1 -4.85 -37.62 -77.97
N ILE A 2 -3.94 -36.70 -78.28
CA ILE A 2 -3.91 -35.28 -77.83
C ILE A 2 -3.83 -35.18 -76.30
N GLN A 3 -2.62 -34.98 -75.78
CA GLN A 3 -2.28 -33.76 -75.04
C GLN A 3 -0.76 -33.60 -74.93
N ALA A 4 -0.27 -32.52 -75.54
CA ALA A 4 1.06 -31.97 -75.36
C ALA A 4 0.89 -30.53 -74.88
N ASN A 5 1.68 -30.10 -73.89
CA ASN A 5 2.09 -28.70 -73.74
C ASN A 5 3.30 -28.66 -72.79
N LYS A 6 4.54 -28.65 -73.31
CA LYS A 6 5.33 -27.48 -73.75
C LYS A 6 5.48 -26.37 -72.70
N SER A 7 6.59 -26.49 -71.98
CA SER A 7 7.35 -25.47 -71.27
C SER A 7 7.72 -24.30 -72.21
N GLN A 8 7.53 -23.07 -71.73
CA GLN A 8 8.23 -21.90 -72.24
C GLN A 8 8.62 -20.96 -71.09
N TRP A 9 9.91 -20.66 -71.07
CA TRP A 9 10.54 -19.57 -70.33
C TRP A 9 10.08 -18.22 -70.88
N THR A 10 10.02 -17.19 -70.04
CA THR A 10 10.05 -15.80 -70.51
C THR A 10 10.70 -14.87 -69.50
N ALA A 11 11.37 -13.87 -70.06
CA ALA A 11 12.36 -12.98 -69.47
C ALA A 11 11.84 -12.07 -68.35
N VAL A 12 12.73 -11.81 -67.38
CA VAL A 12 12.58 -10.76 -66.37
C VAL A 12 12.94 -9.41 -67.01
N VAL A 13 11.99 -8.48 -67.05
CA VAL A 13 12.20 -7.08 -67.39
C VAL A 13 12.20 -6.27 -66.10
N LEU A 14 13.34 -5.66 -65.76
CA LEU A 14 13.46 -4.68 -64.68
C LEU A 14 12.71 -3.40 -65.10
N ALA A 15 11.71 -2.99 -64.31
CA ALA A 15 11.12 -1.66 -64.35
C ALA A 15 11.57 -0.88 -63.11
N SER A 16 12.52 0.02 -63.29
CA SER A 16 12.95 1.03 -62.32
C SER A 16 11.89 2.13 -62.23
N ALA A 17 11.00 2.03 -61.23
CA ALA A 17 10.10 3.11 -60.87
C ALA A 17 10.82 4.09 -59.92
N LEU A 18 11.09 5.29 -60.42
CA LEU A 18 11.45 6.46 -59.63
C LEU A 18 10.28 6.79 -58.68
N TRP A 19 10.42 6.43 -57.40
CA TRP A 19 9.60 7.01 -56.36
C TRP A 19 10.16 8.39 -56.05
N ALA A 20 9.55 9.41 -56.62
CA ALA A 20 9.60 10.74 -56.03
C ALA A 20 8.96 10.63 -54.64
N ILE A 21 9.78 10.69 -53.60
CA ILE A 21 9.32 10.85 -52.23
C ILE A 21 8.86 12.30 -52.14
N SER A 22 7.59 12.57 -52.39
CA SER A 22 6.96 13.74 -51.80
C SER A 22 7.04 13.52 -50.30
N VAL A 23 7.94 14.26 -49.65
CA VAL A 23 7.89 14.44 -48.21
C VAL A 23 6.70 15.35 -47.98
N ASP A 24 5.49 14.78 -48.01
CA ASP A 24 4.32 15.48 -47.52
C ASP A 24 4.61 15.76 -46.05
N ALA A 25 4.89 17.03 -45.74
CA ALA A 25 4.95 17.56 -44.39
C ALA A 25 3.53 17.46 -43.80
N SER A 26 3.12 16.24 -43.45
CA SER A 26 1.86 15.98 -42.78
C SER A 26 1.99 16.50 -41.35
N ALA A 27 1.21 17.52 -40.99
CA ALA A 27 1.17 18.02 -39.62
C ALA A 27 0.91 16.87 -38.63
N ALA A 28 1.81 16.69 -37.66
CA ALA A 28 1.61 15.75 -36.57
C ALA A 28 0.53 16.27 -35.59
N ILE A 29 -0.40 15.39 -35.22
CA ILE A 29 -1.52 15.71 -34.35
C ILE A 29 -1.81 14.54 -33.40
N GLN A 30 -1.94 14.84 -32.10
CA GLN A 30 -2.41 13.89 -31.09
C GLN A 30 -3.63 14.47 -30.38
N VAL A 31 -4.81 13.95 -30.71
CA VAL A 31 -6.07 14.40 -30.10
C VAL A 31 -6.09 14.07 -28.60
N PRO A 32 -6.51 15.02 -27.74
CA PRO A 32 -6.76 14.76 -26.33
C PRO A 32 -7.72 13.58 -26.12
N ALA A 33 -7.39 12.69 -25.19
CA ALA A 33 -8.18 11.48 -24.92
C ALA A 33 -8.37 11.22 -23.43
N ASN A 34 -9.41 10.46 -23.09
CA ASN A 34 -9.61 9.99 -21.73
C ASN A 34 -8.46 9.08 -21.30
N ARG A 35 -8.09 9.14 -20.02
CA ARG A 35 -7.04 8.32 -19.42
C ARG A 35 -7.54 7.65 -18.15
N ASN A 36 -7.22 6.37 -17.98
CA ASN A 36 -7.55 5.60 -16.79
C ASN A 36 -6.31 4.81 -16.37
N ASP A 37 -5.64 5.23 -15.30
CA ASP A 37 -4.44 4.58 -14.77
C ASP A 37 -4.73 3.86 -13.46
N THR A 38 -3.92 2.84 -13.19
CA THR A 38 -3.84 2.19 -11.88
C THR A 38 -2.46 2.39 -11.31
N VAL A 39 -2.37 2.88 -10.08
CA VAL A 39 -1.11 3.18 -9.40
C VAL A 39 -1.05 2.34 -8.14
N GLU A 40 -0.01 1.53 -8.00
CA GLU A 40 0.25 0.75 -6.80
C GLU A 40 1.66 1.02 -6.30
N ALA A 41 1.78 1.33 -5.01
CA ALA A 41 3.06 1.57 -4.35
C ALA A 41 3.09 0.87 -2.99
N THR A 42 4.27 0.40 -2.59
CA THR A 42 4.52 -0.18 -1.27
C THR A 42 5.41 0.75 -0.48
N LEU A 43 5.06 0.98 0.78
CA LEU A 43 5.77 1.87 1.68
C LEU A 43 5.82 1.30 3.09
N ASP A 44 6.82 1.71 3.86
CA ASP A 44 7.00 1.37 5.27
C ASP A 44 7.09 2.66 6.07
N ARG A 45 6.17 2.85 7.02
CA ARG A 45 6.11 4.06 7.85
C ARG A 45 7.38 4.30 8.67
N GLY A 46 8.17 3.26 8.91
CA GLY A 46 9.45 3.32 9.62
C GLY A 46 10.64 3.77 8.78
N THR A 47 10.49 3.93 7.45
CA THR A 47 11.59 4.27 6.54
C THR A 47 11.31 5.49 5.68
N ALA A 48 12.38 6.11 5.16
CA ALA A 48 12.24 7.21 4.21
C ALA A 48 11.60 6.73 2.91
N GLN A 49 10.57 7.44 2.44
CA GLN A 49 9.81 7.06 1.25
C GLN A 49 10.16 7.93 0.06
N ALA A 50 10.28 7.32 -1.11
CA ALA A 50 10.33 8.04 -2.38
C ALA A 50 8.93 8.57 -2.74
N ALA A 51 8.89 9.68 -3.48
CA ALA A 51 7.64 10.24 -3.96
C ALA A 51 6.96 9.28 -4.96
N VAL A 52 5.62 9.18 -4.89
CA VAL A 52 4.85 8.28 -5.75
C VAL A 52 4.30 9.06 -6.94
N LYS A 53 4.77 8.75 -8.14
CA LYS A 53 4.24 9.34 -9.38
C LYS A 53 2.91 8.67 -9.74
N ILE A 54 1.86 9.47 -9.87
CA ILE A 54 0.52 9.05 -10.31
C ILE A 54 0.41 9.16 -11.83
N PHE A 55 0.71 10.34 -12.35
CA PHE A 55 0.89 10.59 -13.78
C PHE A 55 2.31 11.06 -14.01
N HIS A 56 2.91 10.67 -15.14
CA HIS A 56 4.25 11.09 -15.52
C HIS A 56 4.26 11.51 -16.99
N MET A 57 4.47 12.81 -17.24
CA MET A 57 4.44 13.40 -18.58
C MET A 57 3.23 12.93 -19.41
N ALA A 58 2.06 12.83 -18.78
CA ALA A 58 0.85 12.39 -19.45
C ALA A 58 0.38 13.46 -20.44
N SER A 59 0.44 13.16 -21.73
CA SER A 59 0.08 14.08 -22.81
C SER A 59 -1.38 14.54 -22.73
N GLY A 60 -1.59 15.85 -22.78
CA GLY A 60 -2.87 16.51 -22.96
C GLY A 60 -3.24 16.76 -24.42
N GLY A 61 -2.53 16.13 -25.36
CA GLY A 61 -2.63 16.34 -26.81
C GLY A 61 -1.68 17.42 -27.34
N TYR A 62 -1.37 17.37 -28.63
CA TYR A 62 -0.61 18.39 -29.36
C TYR A 62 -1.06 18.55 -30.83
N ASP A 63 -0.99 19.76 -31.38
CA ASP A 63 -1.35 20.07 -32.77
C ASP A 63 -0.28 20.97 -33.39
N THR A 64 0.57 20.43 -34.27
CA THR A 64 1.69 21.20 -34.82
C THR A 64 1.25 22.28 -35.82
N SER A 65 0.01 22.19 -36.33
CA SER A 65 -0.57 23.16 -37.27
C SER A 65 -1.32 24.29 -36.56
N ASP A 66 -1.91 24.00 -35.39
CA ASP A 66 -2.62 24.96 -34.54
C ASP A 66 -2.14 24.84 -33.09
N ALA A 67 -0.89 25.26 -32.87
CA ALA A 67 -0.18 25.07 -31.60
C ALA A 67 -0.97 25.54 -30.36
N LEU A 68 -1.69 26.67 -30.46
CA LEU A 68 -2.41 27.23 -29.30
C LEU A 68 -3.67 26.44 -28.93
N LYS A 69 -4.23 25.67 -29.85
CA LYS A 69 -5.42 24.85 -29.63
C LYS A 69 -5.25 23.89 -28.46
N TRP A 70 -4.12 23.17 -28.40
CA TRP A 70 -3.81 22.22 -27.33
C TRP A 70 -2.57 22.57 -26.51
N GLY A 71 -1.69 23.45 -26.99
CA GLY A 71 -0.59 24.03 -26.22
C GLY A 71 -1.05 24.94 -25.07
N GLN A 72 -2.34 25.25 -24.98
CA GLN A 72 -2.98 25.97 -23.86
C GLN A 72 -3.93 25.08 -23.04
N ASN A 73 -3.91 23.76 -23.25
CA ASN A 73 -4.73 22.86 -22.46
C ASN A 73 -4.33 22.91 -20.98
N SER A 74 -5.30 22.65 -20.11
CA SER A 74 -5.12 22.67 -18.66
C SER A 74 -5.88 21.53 -18.00
N TRP A 75 -5.51 21.18 -16.79
CA TRP A 75 -6.22 20.24 -15.94
C TRP A 75 -6.85 20.95 -14.75
N THR A 76 -8.06 20.56 -14.43
CA THR A 76 -8.84 21.12 -13.32
C THR A 76 -9.48 20.00 -12.51
N CYS A 77 -9.74 20.24 -11.23
CA CYS A 77 -10.48 19.28 -10.42
C CYS A 77 -11.98 19.33 -10.75
N VAL A 78 -12.71 18.29 -10.31
CA VAL A 78 -14.18 18.26 -10.39
C VAL A 78 -14.81 19.18 -9.33
N SER A 79 -14.13 19.37 -8.21
CA SER A 79 -14.55 20.23 -7.11
C SER A 79 -13.37 21.03 -6.57
N ALA A 80 -13.65 22.22 -6.04
CA ALA A 80 -12.65 23.05 -5.36
C ALA A 80 -12.47 22.65 -3.89
N THR A 81 -13.41 21.89 -3.31
CA THR A 81 -13.48 21.60 -1.88
C THR A 81 -13.65 20.12 -1.54
N ASP A 82 -14.24 19.33 -2.44
CA ASP A 82 -14.43 17.89 -2.21
C ASP A 82 -13.18 17.10 -2.59
N SER A 83 -12.48 16.61 -1.56
CA SER A 83 -11.25 15.84 -1.72
C SER A 83 -11.48 14.36 -2.07
N ALA A 84 -12.73 13.88 -2.17
CA ALA A 84 -13.02 12.48 -2.48
C ALA A 84 -12.49 12.04 -3.84
N THR A 85 -12.45 12.96 -4.82
CA THR A 85 -11.86 12.74 -6.15
C THR A 85 -10.73 13.71 -6.51
N GLY A 86 -10.28 14.51 -5.53
CA GLY A 86 -9.30 15.58 -5.70
C GLY A 86 -9.97 16.96 -5.65
N ALA A 87 -9.49 17.81 -4.71
CA ALA A 87 -9.90 19.21 -4.60
C ALA A 87 -8.76 20.15 -5.01
N CYS A 88 -9.03 20.99 -6.01
CA CYS A 88 -8.14 22.01 -6.57
C CYS A 88 -8.95 22.97 -7.48
N PRO A 89 -8.36 23.99 -8.13
CA PRO A 89 -9.10 24.88 -9.03
C PRO A 89 -9.92 24.11 -10.09
N THR A 90 -11.16 24.53 -10.30
CA THR A 90 -12.13 23.88 -11.21
C THR A 90 -12.21 24.52 -12.59
N GLU A 91 -11.61 25.69 -12.76
CA GLU A 91 -11.56 26.44 -14.01
C GLU A 91 -10.11 26.75 -14.40
N PRO A 92 -9.81 26.80 -15.72
CA PRO A 92 -8.53 27.25 -16.20
C PRO A 92 -8.28 28.72 -15.83
N VAL A 93 -7.02 29.05 -15.58
CA VAL A 93 -6.58 30.41 -15.28
C VAL A 93 -5.46 30.75 -16.24
N LEU A 94 -5.49 31.97 -16.80
CA LEU A 94 -4.46 32.38 -17.75
C LEU A 94 -3.07 32.33 -17.10
N THR A 95 -2.89 33.02 -15.98
CA THR A 95 -1.60 33.17 -15.27
C THR A 95 -1.77 32.90 -13.77
N PRO A 96 -1.96 31.64 -13.34
CA PRO A 96 -1.97 31.29 -11.93
C PRO A 96 -0.56 31.44 -11.34
N SER A 97 -0.48 31.79 -10.06
CA SER A 97 0.79 31.90 -9.35
C SER A 97 1.37 30.53 -9.00
N GLY A 98 2.71 30.43 -8.97
CA GLY A 98 3.43 29.24 -8.51
C GLY A 98 3.93 28.35 -9.64
N ASP A 99 4.54 27.22 -9.29
CA ASP A 99 5.13 26.27 -10.23
C ASP A 99 4.36 24.94 -10.32
N SER A 100 3.29 24.82 -9.52
CA SER A 100 2.50 23.60 -9.34
C SER A 100 1.16 23.91 -8.66
N THR A 101 0.23 22.97 -8.78
CA THR A 101 -1.08 23.00 -8.10
C THR A 101 -1.09 21.96 -7.00
N THR A 102 -1.50 22.36 -5.79
CA THR A 102 -1.83 21.40 -4.73
C THR A 102 -3.20 20.79 -4.99
N ILE A 103 -3.28 19.46 -4.98
CA ILE A 103 -4.54 18.72 -5.09
C ILE A 103 -4.75 17.97 -3.78
N GLN A 104 -5.79 18.33 -3.02
CA GLN A 104 -6.13 17.60 -1.79
C GLN A 104 -6.90 16.34 -2.15
N LEU A 105 -6.39 15.17 -1.81
CA LEU A 105 -7.02 13.89 -2.11
C LEU A 105 -7.20 13.06 -0.84
N SER A 106 -8.44 12.64 -0.59
CA SER A 106 -8.79 11.78 0.54
C SER A 106 -8.45 10.32 0.23
N PHE A 107 -7.59 9.73 1.05
CA PHE A 107 -7.28 8.31 1.08
C PHE A 107 -8.09 7.63 2.17
N LYS A 108 -8.56 6.42 1.90
CA LYS A 108 -9.32 5.60 2.84
C LYS A 108 -8.68 4.23 3.02
N GLU A 109 -8.46 3.81 4.27
CA GLU A 109 -7.97 2.48 4.60
C GLU A 109 -9.08 1.44 4.37
N ALA A 110 -8.73 0.36 3.69
CA ALA A 110 -9.71 -0.57 3.13
C ALA A 110 -10.43 -1.45 4.16
N LYS A 111 -9.93 -1.60 5.39
CA LYS A 111 -10.50 -2.47 6.43
C LYS A 111 -11.13 -1.69 7.59
N THR A 112 -10.46 -0.65 8.08
CA THR A 112 -10.93 0.21 9.19
C THR A 112 -11.83 1.34 8.70
N GLY A 113 -11.72 1.72 7.42
CA GLY A 113 -12.40 2.89 6.89
C GLY A 113 -11.83 4.23 7.36
N ALA A 114 -10.71 4.22 8.09
CA ALA A 114 -10.00 5.43 8.48
C ALA A 114 -9.61 6.25 7.25
N SER A 115 -9.63 7.58 7.37
CA SER A 115 -9.34 8.47 6.27
C SER A 115 -8.26 9.48 6.63
N THR A 116 -7.48 9.88 5.62
CA THR A 116 -6.49 10.95 5.70
C THR A 116 -6.45 11.69 4.38
N VAL A 117 -6.19 12.99 4.41
CA VAL A 117 -6.05 13.81 3.19
C VAL A 117 -4.58 14.06 2.93
N LEU A 118 -4.14 13.76 1.71
CA LEU A 118 -2.78 14.02 1.25
C LEU A 118 -2.80 15.15 0.21
N ASN A 119 -1.75 15.98 0.24
CA ASN A 119 -1.54 17.06 -0.73
C ASN A 119 -0.70 16.55 -1.90
N LEU A 120 -1.34 16.21 -3.01
CA LEU A 120 -0.64 15.85 -4.24
C LEU A 120 -0.08 17.11 -4.90
N ARG A 121 1.03 16.96 -5.61
CA ARG A 121 1.63 18.01 -6.43
C ARG A 121 1.33 17.75 -7.90
N GLY A 122 0.52 18.60 -8.52
CA GLY A 122 0.28 18.63 -9.95
C GLY A 122 1.19 19.64 -10.65
N GLN A 123 1.88 19.22 -11.70
CA GLN A 123 2.76 20.06 -12.52
C GLN A 123 2.41 19.89 -13.99
N GLY A 124 2.14 21.02 -14.65
CA GLY A 124 2.04 21.12 -16.09
C GLY A 124 3.40 21.37 -16.72
N PHE A 125 3.58 20.86 -17.93
CA PHE A 125 4.75 21.07 -18.78
C PHE A 125 4.28 21.48 -20.16
N ASN A 126 5.01 22.39 -20.79
CA ASN A 126 4.79 22.71 -22.19
C ASN A 126 5.58 21.72 -23.05
N THR A 127 4.97 21.25 -24.15
CA THR A 127 5.61 20.32 -25.08
C THR A 127 5.53 20.85 -26.50
N ILE A 128 6.55 20.54 -27.31
CA ILE A 128 6.66 20.95 -28.71
C ILE A 128 7.12 19.77 -29.55
N HIS A 129 6.54 19.63 -30.74
CA HIS A 129 6.74 18.51 -31.66
C HIS A 129 7.21 18.98 -33.05
N VAL A 130 7.70 20.22 -33.14
CA VAL A 130 8.32 20.78 -34.34
C VAL A 130 9.68 21.37 -34.03
N ASP A 131 10.55 21.37 -35.04
CA ASP A 131 11.79 22.12 -35.02
C ASP A 131 11.57 23.61 -35.37
N CYS A 132 12.65 24.39 -35.37
CA CYS A 132 12.58 25.81 -35.70
C CYS A 132 12.25 26.11 -37.16
N ASN A 133 12.38 25.13 -38.05
CA ASN A 133 11.98 25.22 -39.45
C ASN A 133 10.50 24.81 -39.65
N GLY A 134 9.83 24.31 -38.61
CA GLY A 134 8.46 23.81 -38.68
C GLY A 134 8.34 22.39 -39.21
N GLN A 135 9.43 21.64 -39.25
CA GLN A 135 9.40 20.21 -39.53
C GLN A 135 9.07 19.44 -38.26
N ASP A 136 8.36 18.33 -38.39
CA ASP A 136 8.07 17.46 -37.25
C ASP A 136 9.37 17.01 -36.56
N TYR A 137 9.33 16.96 -35.23
CA TYR A 137 10.46 16.65 -34.38
C TYR A 137 9.99 15.85 -33.15
N PRO A 138 10.81 14.93 -32.60
CA PRO A 138 10.48 14.25 -31.35
C PRO A 138 10.12 15.23 -30.23
N GLU A 139 9.21 14.84 -29.34
CA GLU A 139 8.75 15.69 -28.23
C GLU A 139 9.94 16.33 -27.49
N ARG A 140 9.91 17.66 -27.37
CA ARG A 140 10.74 18.40 -26.41
C ARG A 140 9.86 18.95 -25.31
N VAL A 141 10.32 18.77 -24.07
CA VAL A 141 9.62 19.25 -22.87
C VAL A 141 10.31 20.51 -22.36
N GLY A 142 9.52 21.52 -22.00
CA GLY A 142 10.02 22.72 -21.34
C GLY A 142 10.65 22.42 -19.97
N ALA A 143 11.72 23.15 -19.62
CA ALA A 143 12.40 22.98 -18.34
C ALA A 143 11.63 23.54 -17.14
N GLY A 144 10.70 24.48 -17.38
CA GLY A 144 9.85 25.07 -16.34
C GLY A 144 8.58 24.25 -16.10
N THR A 145 8.11 24.25 -14.86
CA THR A 145 6.80 23.69 -14.50
C THR A 145 5.82 24.81 -14.16
N VAL A 146 4.56 24.53 -14.40
CA VAL A 146 3.45 25.47 -14.17
C VAL A 146 2.32 24.78 -13.39
N PRO A 147 1.43 25.55 -12.72
CA PRO A 147 0.22 24.99 -12.14
C PRO A 147 -0.62 24.29 -13.22
N ILE A 148 -1.25 23.17 -12.89
CA ILE A 148 -1.95 22.34 -13.89
C ILE A 148 -3.16 23.05 -14.48
N ASN A 149 -3.74 24.01 -13.76
CA ASN A 149 -4.86 24.83 -14.22
C ASN A 149 -4.40 26.05 -15.05
N GLU A 150 -3.11 26.21 -15.33
CA GLU A 150 -2.60 27.26 -16.21
C GLU A 150 -2.98 27.00 -17.67
N ALA A 151 -3.50 28.04 -18.34
CA ALA A 151 -3.82 28.03 -19.76
C ALA A 151 -3.02 29.06 -20.59
N GLN A 152 -1.93 29.60 -20.06
CA GLN A 152 -1.04 30.51 -20.81
C GLN A 152 -0.41 29.81 -22.02
N GLY A 153 -0.47 30.49 -23.16
CA GLY A 153 0.32 30.15 -24.34
C GLY A 153 1.70 30.80 -24.26
N TYR A 154 2.74 30.00 -24.47
CA TYR A 154 4.12 30.47 -24.48
C TYR A 154 4.72 30.35 -25.88
N ARG A 155 5.64 31.27 -26.21
CA ARG A 155 6.53 31.11 -27.36
C ARG A 155 7.66 30.15 -26.99
N PHE A 156 8.14 29.40 -27.96
CA PHE A 156 9.28 28.50 -27.78
C PHE A 156 10.58 29.31 -27.82
N THR A 157 11.23 29.50 -26.67
CA THR A 157 12.39 30.41 -26.52
C THR A 157 13.50 30.21 -27.56
N PRO A 158 13.90 28.97 -27.92
CA PRO A 158 14.94 28.76 -28.93
C PRO A 158 14.59 29.30 -30.33
N CYS A 159 13.30 29.41 -30.67
CA CYS A 159 12.84 30.06 -31.89
C CYS A 159 11.43 30.66 -31.66
N PRO A 160 11.35 31.96 -31.31
CA PRO A 160 10.11 32.63 -30.91
C PRO A 160 9.01 32.69 -31.97
N SER A 161 9.31 32.35 -33.22
CA SER A 161 8.33 32.16 -34.29
C SER A 161 7.44 30.93 -34.08
N LYS A 162 7.85 29.99 -33.21
CA LYS A 162 7.08 28.82 -32.80
C LYS A 162 6.46 29.01 -31.43
N SER A 163 5.31 28.39 -31.22
CA SER A 163 4.65 28.27 -29.91
C SER A 163 4.75 26.83 -29.44
N TRP A 164 4.66 26.62 -28.13
CA TRP A 164 4.44 25.28 -27.61
C TRP A 164 3.10 24.75 -28.14
N ASP A 165 3.09 23.52 -28.66
CA ASP A 165 1.97 22.93 -29.40
C ASP A 165 1.20 21.88 -28.59
N GLY A 166 1.71 21.50 -27.43
CA GLY A 166 1.08 20.58 -26.50
C GLY A 166 1.38 20.88 -25.03
N LYS A 167 0.73 20.10 -24.16
CA LYS A 167 0.91 20.14 -22.71
C LYS A 167 1.07 18.72 -22.18
N ALA A 168 1.86 18.54 -21.13
CA ALA A 168 1.99 17.28 -20.41
C ALA A 168 1.77 17.47 -18.89
N LEU A 169 1.27 16.43 -18.23
CA LEU A 169 0.92 16.43 -16.82
C LEU A 169 1.80 15.44 -16.02
N THR A 170 2.36 15.92 -14.92
CA THR A 170 2.87 15.06 -13.85
C THR A 170 2.09 15.32 -12.58
N VAL A 171 1.61 14.26 -11.93
CA VAL A 171 1.00 14.33 -10.59
C VAL A 171 1.77 13.38 -9.68
N THR A 172 2.21 13.87 -8.53
CA THR A 172 3.03 13.11 -7.60
C THR A 172 2.47 13.25 -6.18
N ILE A 173 2.54 12.18 -5.38
CA ILE A 173 2.40 12.24 -3.93
C ILE A 173 3.80 12.51 -3.35
N PRO A 174 4.05 13.70 -2.77
CA PRO A 174 5.35 14.02 -2.19
C PRO A 174 5.72 13.09 -1.04
N SER A 175 7.02 12.87 -0.83
CA SER A 175 7.55 11.98 0.21
C SER A 175 7.11 12.38 1.63
N GLU A 176 7.01 13.66 1.90
CA GLU A 176 6.56 14.24 3.17
C GLU A 176 5.08 13.98 3.45
N GLU A 177 4.26 13.86 2.42
CA GLU A 177 2.82 13.58 2.57
C GLU A 177 2.57 12.12 2.92
N LEU A 178 3.39 11.20 2.42
CA LEU A 178 3.29 9.77 2.75
C LEU A 178 3.45 9.50 4.26
N LYS A 179 4.13 10.38 4.99
CA LYS A 179 4.28 10.30 6.47
C LYS A 179 2.98 10.57 7.23
N LYS A 180 2.00 11.24 6.60
CA LYS A 180 0.68 11.53 7.22
C LYS A 180 -0.24 10.32 7.25
N ILE A 181 0.14 9.21 6.63
CA ILE A 181 -0.58 7.94 6.73
C ILE A 181 -0.50 7.45 8.19
N PRO A 182 -1.63 7.33 8.90
CA PRO A 182 -1.63 7.15 10.35
C PRO A 182 -1.33 5.71 10.80
N THR A 183 -1.54 4.72 9.93
CA THR A 183 -1.33 3.30 10.23
C THR A 183 -0.89 2.54 8.99
N GLY A 184 -0.31 1.37 9.19
CA GLY A 184 -0.25 0.40 8.10
C GLY A 184 -1.64 -0.07 7.67
N GLY A 185 -1.73 -0.62 6.47
CA GLY A 185 -2.95 -1.07 5.81
C GLY A 185 -2.92 -0.77 4.31
N ILE A 186 -4.04 -1.06 3.64
CA ILE A 186 -4.20 -0.76 2.22
C ILE A 186 -5.02 0.53 2.10
N TRP A 187 -4.36 1.61 1.69
CA TRP A 187 -4.96 2.92 1.51
C TRP A 187 -5.34 3.13 0.05
N LYS A 188 -6.59 3.53 -0.20
CA LYS A 188 -7.13 3.71 -1.56
C LYS A 188 -7.64 5.12 -1.77
N ALA A 189 -7.45 5.64 -2.98
CA ALA A 189 -8.04 6.89 -3.45
C ALA A 189 -8.32 6.82 -4.96
N ASN A 190 -9.20 7.69 -5.46
CA ASN A 190 -9.44 7.84 -6.89
C ASN A 190 -9.25 9.30 -7.26
N LEU A 191 -8.28 9.62 -8.11
CA LEU A 191 -8.09 10.98 -8.62
C LEU A 191 -8.89 11.17 -9.91
N VAL A 192 -9.56 12.30 -10.07
CA VAL A 192 -10.22 12.71 -11.32
C VAL A 192 -9.84 14.15 -11.67
N LEU A 193 -9.25 14.34 -12.84
CA LEU A 193 -8.95 15.65 -13.41
C LEU A 193 -9.67 15.82 -14.76
N ASN A 194 -10.27 16.98 -14.98
CA ASN A 194 -10.84 17.38 -16.26
C ASN A 194 -9.77 18.07 -17.10
N LEU A 195 -9.47 17.50 -18.26
CA LEU A 195 -8.67 18.18 -19.28
C LEU A 195 -9.58 19.17 -20.01
N ARG A 196 -9.18 20.43 -20.04
CA ARG A 196 -9.95 21.54 -20.62
C ARG A 196 -9.18 22.22 -21.74
N GLN A 197 -9.90 22.57 -22.79
CA GLN A 197 -9.36 23.35 -23.90
C GLN A 197 -9.52 24.84 -23.62
N TRP A 198 -8.44 25.60 -23.81
CA TRP A 198 -8.50 27.06 -23.78
C TRP A 198 -8.56 27.64 -25.19
N GLY A 199 -7.59 27.30 -26.03
CA GLY A 199 -7.41 27.87 -27.37
C GLY A 199 -8.65 27.71 -28.25
N GLY A 200 -9.11 28.81 -28.85
CA GLY A 200 -10.23 28.80 -29.79
C GLY A 200 -11.62 28.60 -29.19
N THR A 201 -11.79 28.68 -27.86
CA THR A 201 -13.07 28.35 -27.18
C THR A 201 -13.81 29.52 -26.53
N GLY A 202 -13.31 30.76 -26.69
CA GLY A 202 -13.88 31.92 -26.01
C GLY A 202 -13.86 31.75 -24.49
N ASN A 203 -14.98 32.03 -23.81
CA ASN A 203 -15.11 31.90 -22.35
C ASN A 203 -15.65 30.53 -21.88
N ASN A 204 -15.87 29.57 -22.79
CA ASN A 204 -16.56 28.31 -22.46
C ASN A 204 -15.63 27.21 -21.93
N HIS A 205 -14.33 27.30 -22.22
CA HIS A 205 -13.25 26.39 -21.81
C HIS A 205 -13.69 24.93 -21.56
N PRO A 206 -14.21 24.26 -22.61
CA PRO A 206 -14.92 23.00 -22.45
C PRO A 206 -13.99 21.92 -21.92
N LYS A 207 -14.56 21.02 -21.13
CA LYS A 207 -13.96 19.73 -20.82
C LYS A 207 -13.91 18.89 -22.10
N ILE A 208 -12.71 18.47 -22.48
CA ILE A 208 -12.45 17.67 -23.69
C ILE A 208 -12.06 16.23 -23.36
N ALA A 209 -11.56 15.97 -22.15
CA ALA A 209 -11.27 14.61 -21.66
C ALA A 209 -11.26 14.54 -20.12
N ALA A 210 -11.18 13.32 -19.58
CA ALA A 210 -11.01 13.05 -18.16
C ALA A 210 -9.80 12.16 -17.90
N PHE A 211 -8.97 12.55 -16.94
CA PHE A 211 -7.81 11.79 -16.46
C PHE A 211 -8.16 11.21 -15.11
N LYS A 212 -8.16 9.88 -15.02
CA LYS A 212 -8.52 9.15 -13.82
C LYS A 212 -7.36 8.27 -13.38
N ALA A 213 -7.14 8.19 -12.07
CA ALA A 213 -6.20 7.25 -11.49
C ALA A 213 -6.82 6.56 -10.27
N ALA A 214 -6.86 5.24 -10.29
CA ALA A 214 -7.15 4.43 -9.10
C ALA A 214 -5.82 4.15 -8.38
N ILE A 215 -5.69 4.66 -7.15
CA ILE A 215 -4.43 4.65 -6.40
C ILE A 215 -4.57 3.69 -5.22
N LYS A 216 -3.57 2.82 -5.04
CA LYS A 216 -3.45 1.86 -3.94
C LYS A 216 -2.07 2.00 -3.30
N LEU A 217 -2.02 2.37 -2.03
CA LEU A 217 -0.81 2.41 -1.23
C LEU A 217 -0.83 1.25 -0.23
N ASN A 218 0.10 0.32 -0.37
CA ASN A 218 0.36 -0.76 0.58
C ASN A 218 1.31 -0.22 1.66
N ALA A 219 0.76 0.34 2.73
CA ALA A 219 1.53 0.94 3.82
C ALA A 219 1.77 -0.08 4.93
N THR A 220 3.02 -0.36 5.28
CA THR A 220 3.37 -1.24 6.41
C THR A 220 3.87 -0.43 7.59
N ASP A 221 3.75 -0.97 8.78
CA ASP A 221 4.19 -0.34 10.02
C ASP A 221 4.97 -1.33 10.89
N LYS A 222 6.18 -1.68 10.42
CA LYS A 222 6.99 -2.74 11.03
C LYS A 222 7.37 -2.44 12.47
N ASN A 223 7.52 -1.16 12.81
CA ASN A 223 7.89 -0.71 14.16
C ASN A 223 6.76 -0.90 15.18
N ASN A 224 5.52 -1.12 14.74
CA ASN A 224 4.37 -1.32 15.62
C ASN A 224 3.82 -2.74 15.57
N ILE A 225 4.53 -3.70 14.98
CA ILE A 225 4.18 -5.13 15.08
C ILE A 225 4.24 -5.56 16.54
N GLN A 226 3.14 -6.06 17.09
CA GLN A 226 3.07 -6.39 18.51
C GLN A 226 2.05 -7.47 18.89
N VAL A 227 2.33 -8.14 20.01
CA VAL A 227 1.37 -8.96 20.75
C VAL A 227 0.62 -8.04 21.71
N TYR A 228 -0.67 -7.84 21.46
CA TYR A 228 -1.53 -7.00 22.28
C TYR A 228 -2.31 -7.84 23.29
N LEU A 229 -2.23 -7.46 24.58
CA LEU A 229 -2.94 -8.09 25.68
C LEU A 229 -3.88 -7.04 26.30
N PRO A 230 -5.19 -7.03 25.95
CA PRO A 230 -6.11 -5.95 26.34
C PRO A 230 -6.25 -5.75 27.85
N GLU A 231 -6.09 -6.81 28.64
CA GLU A 231 -6.17 -6.74 30.11
C GLU A 231 -4.92 -6.13 30.76
N PHE A 232 -3.82 -5.99 30.01
CA PHE A 232 -2.50 -5.61 30.52
C PHE A 232 -1.89 -4.41 29.76
N THR A 233 -2.69 -3.40 29.46
CA THR A 233 -2.28 -2.24 28.64
C THR A 233 -1.12 -1.43 29.22
N ASN A 234 -1.07 -1.28 30.55
CA ASN A 234 -0.11 -0.40 31.24
C ASN A 234 0.74 -1.11 32.30
N ALA A 235 0.68 -2.45 32.38
CA ALA A 235 1.35 -3.23 33.41
C ALA A 235 2.04 -4.46 32.82
N THR A 236 3.09 -4.93 33.48
CA THR A 236 3.70 -6.22 33.13
C THR A 236 2.67 -7.34 33.31
N PRO A 237 2.37 -8.14 32.28
CA PRO A 237 1.37 -9.20 32.39
C PRO A 237 1.76 -10.25 33.43
N VAL A 238 0.82 -10.55 34.34
CA VAL A 238 0.95 -11.65 35.31
C VAL A 238 -0.31 -12.48 35.25
N VAL A 239 -0.15 -13.78 35.04
CA VAL A 239 -1.25 -14.73 34.87
C VAL A 239 -1.09 -15.84 35.90
N ASP A 240 -2.07 -15.97 36.79
CA ASP A 240 -2.16 -17.07 37.74
C ASP A 240 -2.63 -18.34 37.00
N LEU A 241 -2.08 -19.53 37.32
CA LEU A 241 -2.50 -20.79 36.69
C LEU A 241 -3.88 -21.30 37.18
N LYS A 242 -4.47 -20.61 38.16
CA LYS A 242 -5.77 -20.88 38.79
C LYS A 242 -5.87 -22.32 39.28
N LEU A 243 -4.82 -22.76 40.00
CA LEU A 243 -4.79 -24.10 40.59
C LEU A 243 -5.90 -24.25 41.62
N ARG A 244 -6.63 -25.36 41.56
CA ARG A 244 -7.72 -25.72 42.47
C ARG A 244 -7.60 -27.17 42.89
N THR A 245 -7.98 -27.46 44.12
CA THR A 245 -8.09 -28.82 44.63
C THR A 245 -9.27 -29.52 43.98
N LEU A 246 -9.03 -30.74 43.49
CA LEU A 246 -10.08 -31.61 42.98
C LEU A 246 -10.93 -32.19 44.11
N PRO A 247 -12.12 -32.74 43.83
CA PRO A 247 -13.02 -33.28 44.85
C PRO A 247 -12.39 -34.37 45.75
N ASP A 248 -11.35 -35.05 45.28
CA ASP A 248 -10.59 -36.05 46.05
C ASP A 248 -9.67 -35.45 47.13
N GLY A 249 -9.52 -34.12 47.18
CA GLY A 249 -8.72 -33.38 48.16
C GLY A 249 -7.20 -33.53 48.02
N SER A 250 -6.72 -34.42 47.16
CA SER A 250 -5.30 -34.79 47.04
C SER A 250 -4.64 -34.22 45.79
N ARG A 251 -5.44 -33.95 44.74
CA ARG A 251 -4.95 -33.53 43.42
C ARG A 251 -5.28 -32.07 43.14
N LEU A 252 -4.40 -31.43 42.37
CA LEU A 252 -4.54 -30.05 41.90
C LEU A 252 -4.59 -30.02 40.37
N SER A 253 -5.40 -29.13 39.81
CA SER A 253 -5.38 -28.78 38.38
C SER A 253 -5.77 -27.31 38.19
N GLY A 254 -5.54 -26.75 37.00
CA GLY A 254 -5.83 -25.33 36.77
C GLY A 254 -6.04 -25.01 35.30
N THR A 255 -6.80 -23.93 35.04
CA THR A 255 -6.98 -23.39 33.70
C THR A 255 -7.13 -21.88 33.75
N SER A 256 -6.35 -21.20 32.93
CA SER A 256 -6.39 -19.74 32.78
C SER A 256 -6.50 -19.36 31.33
N ASN A 257 -7.28 -18.31 31.08
CA ASN A 257 -7.46 -17.72 29.75
C ASN A 257 -6.88 -16.31 29.78
N VAL A 258 -6.21 -15.94 28.70
CA VAL A 258 -5.60 -14.64 28.50
C VAL A 258 -6.07 -14.12 27.16
N ASP A 259 -6.77 -13.00 27.17
CA ASP A 259 -7.13 -12.31 25.93
C ASP A 259 -5.87 -11.80 25.23
N MET A 260 -5.69 -12.21 23.97
CA MET A 260 -4.54 -11.86 23.16
C MET A 260 -4.96 -11.55 21.72
N CYS A 261 -4.31 -10.56 21.12
CA CYS A 261 -4.50 -10.18 19.73
C CYS A 261 -3.16 -9.88 19.07
N LEU A 262 -2.92 -10.41 17.87
CA LEU A 262 -1.68 -10.20 17.13
C LEU A 262 -1.87 -9.08 16.10
N TYR A 263 -1.10 -8.01 16.21
CA TYR A 263 -1.14 -6.89 15.27
C TYR A 263 0.11 -6.90 14.38
N ASP A 264 -0.11 -7.07 13.08
CA ASP A 264 0.91 -7.23 12.04
C ASP A 264 1.48 -5.92 11.49
N GLY A 265 1.09 -4.77 12.03
CA GLY A 265 1.43 -3.48 11.43
C GLY A 265 0.79 -3.26 10.06
N TYR A 266 -0.21 -4.06 9.67
CA TYR A 266 -0.81 -4.04 8.34
C TYR A 266 -2.35 -4.28 8.33
N ASN A 267 -2.99 -4.16 9.49
CA ASN A 267 -4.43 -4.36 9.70
C ASN A 267 -4.92 -5.79 9.37
N SER A 268 -4.16 -6.80 9.81
CA SER A 268 -4.46 -8.23 9.60
C SER A 268 -4.65 -8.53 8.12
N ARG A 269 -3.63 -8.15 7.35
CA ARG A 269 -3.52 -8.34 5.89
C ARG A 269 -2.40 -9.29 5.52
N SER A 270 -1.51 -9.64 6.44
CA SER A 270 -0.59 -10.76 6.27
C SER A 270 -1.33 -12.05 5.94
N THR A 271 -0.73 -12.90 5.13
CA THR A 271 -1.36 -14.17 4.72
C THR A 271 -1.28 -15.23 5.80
N TRP A 272 -0.20 -15.21 6.59
CA TRP A 272 0.04 -16.12 7.69
C TRP A 272 0.83 -15.45 8.82
N PHE A 273 0.76 -16.04 10.01
CA PHE A 273 1.54 -15.67 11.20
C PHE A 273 2.31 -16.87 11.72
N ASP A 274 3.57 -16.69 12.08
CA ASP A 274 4.33 -17.64 12.88
C ASP A 274 4.27 -17.21 14.35
N VAL A 275 3.90 -18.15 15.21
CA VAL A 275 3.81 -17.95 16.66
C VAL A 275 4.66 -19.00 17.35
N THR A 276 5.57 -18.56 18.20
CA THR A 276 6.41 -19.42 19.03
C THR A 276 6.17 -19.07 20.49
N ALA A 277 6.15 -20.06 21.36
CA ALA A 277 6.02 -19.86 22.79
C ALA A 277 7.16 -20.61 23.51
N SER A 278 7.80 -19.96 24.49
CA SER A 278 8.91 -20.56 25.23
C SER A 278 8.92 -20.10 26.68
N ASP A 279 9.23 -21.00 27.60
CA ASP A 279 9.49 -20.66 29.00
C ASP A 279 10.99 -20.45 29.31
N GLY A 280 11.85 -20.65 28.32
CA GLY A 280 13.31 -20.49 28.44
C GLY A 280 13.98 -21.48 29.40
N LEU A 281 13.30 -22.55 29.81
CA LEU A 281 13.82 -23.52 30.78
C LEU A 281 14.30 -24.81 30.12
N THR A 282 15.42 -25.33 30.62
CA THR A 282 15.88 -26.71 30.37
C THR A 282 15.55 -27.55 31.59
N ILE A 283 14.58 -28.46 31.47
CA ILE A 283 14.05 -29.23 32.58
C ILE A 283 14.16 -30.73 32.28
N ASP A 284 14.81 -31.47 33.18
CA ASP A 284 14.93 -32.93 33.06
C ASP A 284 13.56 -33.62 33.25
N ARG A 285 13.31 -34.66 32.44
CA ARG A 285 12.09 -35.48 32.46
C ARG A 285 10.79 -34.65 32.44
N ARG A 286 10.77 -33.51 31.75
CA ARG A 286 9.53 -32.79 31.44
C ARG A 286 8.93 -33.34 30.16
N ASP A 287 7.61 -33.49 30.14
CA ASP A 287 6.89 -33.91 28.94
C ASP A 287 7.20 -32.97 27.77
N LYS A 288 7.43 -33.55 26.59
CA LYS A 288 7.78 -32.78 25.39
C LYS A 288 6.70 -31.74 25.08
N GLY A 289 7.12 -30.51 24.82
CA GLY A 289 6.22 -29.40 24.51
C GLY A 289 5.54 -28.75 25.71
N SER A 290 5.72 -29.28 26.93
CA SER A 290 5.21 -28.65 28.16
C SER A 290 6.09 -27.50 28.63
N TYR A 291 5.50 -26.64 29.44
CA TYR A 291 6.11 -25.51 30.11
C TYR A 291 6.17 -25.76 31.61
N SER A 292 7.00 -25.02 32.34
CA SER A 292 7.11 -25.13 33.79
C SER A 292 7.14 -23.77 34.46
N VAL A 293 6.45 -23.69 35.61
CA VAL A 293 6.72 -22.68 36.63
C VAL A 293 7.57 -23.31 37.74
N LEU A 294 8.52 -22.55 38.29
CA LEU A 294 9.46 -23.05 39.30
C LEU A 294 9.16 -22.46 40.67
N LEU A 295 9.39 -23.22 41.73
CA LEU A 295 9.28 -22.74 43.09
C LEU A 295 10.27 -21.58 43.29
N GLU A 296 9.83 -20.44 43.80
CA GLU A 296 10.68 -19.25 43.90
C GLU A 296 11.90 -19.46 44.81
N SER A 297 11.75 -20.26 45.87
CA SER A 297 12.81 -20.64 46.79
C SER A 297 13.70 -21.79 46.30
N ASP A 298 13.27 -22.53 45.27
CA ASP A 298 14.02 -23.65 44.69
C ASP A 298 13.78 -23.73 43.18
N LYS A 299 14.68 -23.11 42.42
CA LYS A 299 14.64 -23.05 40.95
C LYS A 299 15.36 -24.23 40.28
N SER A 300 15.58 -25.33 41.00
CA SER A 300 16.30 -26.51 40.48
C SER A 300 15.62 -27.19 39.29
N GLY A 301 14.31 -26.96 39.09
CA GLY A 301 13.54 -27.70 38.08
C GLY A 301 13.26 -29.16 38.47
N ALA A 302 13.58 -29.56 39.70
CA ALA A 302 13.20 -30.87 40.23
C ALA A 302 11.67 -31.02 40.22
N TYR A 303 11.17 -32.25 40.09
CA TYR A 303 9.72 -32.51 40.00
C TYR A 303 8.94 -31.90 41.19
N ALA A 304 9.49 -31.94 42.40
CA ALA A 304 8.85 -31.36 43.59
C ALA A 304 8.84 -29.82 43.63
N SER A 305 9.73 -29.20 42.87
CA SER A 305 9.96 -27.75 42.83
C SER A 305 9.55 -27.13 41.50
N ARG A 306 8.73 -27.84 40.70
CA ARG A 306 8.09 -27.31 39.49
C ARG A 306 6.63 -27.73 39.36
N VAL A 307 5.85 -26.92 38.65
CA VAL A 307 4.51 -27.29 38.16
C VAL A 307 4.51 -27.14 36.65
N ASP A 308 4.16 -28.22 35.96
CA ASP A 308 4.16 -28.29 34.50
C ASP A 308 2.78 -27.92 33.95
N TYR A 309 2.72 -27.21 32.83
CA TYR A 309 1.48 -26.78 32.18
C TYR A 309 1.62 -26.79 30.66
N ASN A 310 0.47 -26.75 29.96
CA ASN A 310 0.37 -26.69 28.51
C ASN A 310 -0.19 -25.35 28.06
N ALA A 311 0.25 -24.88 26.90
CA ALA A 311 -0.26 -23.68 26.26
C ALA A 311 -0.94 -24.02 24.93
N SER A 312 -2.04 -23.31 24.65
CA SER A 312 -2.73 -23.38 23.36
C SER A 312 -3.38 -22.05 23.05
N LEU A 313 -3.50 -21.70 21.77
CA LEU A 313 -4.26 -20.54 21.34
C LEU A 313 -5.54 -20.96 20.61
N MET A 314 -6.53 -20.08 20.57
CA MET A 314 -7.72 -20.22 19.73
C MET A 314 -7.56 -19.36 18.47
N TYR A 315 -7.65 -19.95 17.28
CA TYR A 315 -7.61 -19.20 16.01
C TYR A 315 -8.60 -19.79 15.02
N ALA A 316 -9.41 -18.93 14.40
CA ALA A 316 -10.47 -19.34 13.46
C ALA A 316 -11.38 -20.47 14.00
N GLY A 317 -11.73 -20.40 15.28
CA GLY A 317 -12.57 -21.39 15.97
C GLY A 317 -11.88 -22.73 16.27
N LYS A 318 -10.57 -22.85 16.02
CA LYS A 318 -9.78 -24.05 16.29
C LYS A 318 -8.79 -23.82 17.42
N LYS A 319 -8.72 -24.79 18.34
CA LYS A 319 -7.67 -24.87 19.35
C LYS A 319 -6.38 -25.35 18.69
N ILE A 320 -5.32 -24.56 18.83
CA ILE A 320 -4.00 -24.83 18.30
C ILE A 320 -3.05 -24.97 19.48
N VAL A 321 -2.44 -26.14 19.63
CA VAL A 321 -1.44 -26.37 20.68
C VAL A 321 -0.20 -25.54 20.36
N LEU A 322 0.40 -24.94 21.38
CA LEU A 322 1.69 -24.26 21.30
C LEU A 322 2.73 -25.09 22.06
N PRO A 323 3.46 -26.01 21.42
CA PRO A 323 4.51 -26.75 22.09
C PRO A 323 5.67 -25.80 22.43
N ASN A 324 6.25 -25.98 23.61
CA ASN A 324 7.38 -25.18 24.07
C ASN A 324 8.55 -25.22 23.09
N ASN A 325 9.01 -24.03 22.68
CA ASN A 325 10.09 -23.77 21.74
C ASN A 325 9.85 -24.29 20.31
N GLU A 326 8.59 -24.57 19.94
CA GLU A 326 8.20 -24.91 18.57
C GLU A 326 7.38 -23.76 17.96
N THR A 327 7.57 -23.53 16.65
CA THR A 327 6.85 -22.50 15.90
C THR A 327 5.62 -23.11 15.26
N VAL A 328 4.47 -22.48 15.45
CA VAL A 328 3.21 -22.87 14.83
C VAL A 328 2.75 -21.78 13.88
N ARG A 329 2.33 -22.19 12.68
CA ARG A 329 1.85 -21.27 11.64
C ARG A 329 0.34 -21.18 11.60
N LEU A 330 -0.18 -19.96 11.72
CA LEU A 330 -1.58 -19.61 11.51
C LEU A 330 -1.77 -19.19 10.05
N GLN A 331 -2.56 -19.92 9.29
CA GLN A 331 -2.79 -19.67 7.86
C GLN A 331 -4.07 -18.85 7.62
N GLY A 332 -4.14 -18.16 6.48
CA GLY A 332 -5.34 -17.47 6.02
C GLY A 332 -5.73 -16.26 6.89
N VAL A 333 -4.76 -15.59 7.49
CA VAL A 333 -5.00 -14.46 8.39
C VAL A 333 -5.72 -13.31 7.69
N ASN A 334 -5.33 -13.03 6.44
CA ASN A 334 -5.94 -12.02 5.57
C ASN A 334 -7.43 -12.30 5.23
N ASN A 335 -7.93 -13.52 5.47
CA ASN A 335 -9.33 -13.88 5.29
C ASN A 335 -10.18 -13.61 6.54
N SER A 336 -9.55 -13.29 7.67
CA SER A 336 -10.25 -12.97 8.91
C SER A 336 -10.70 -11.50 8.92
N ALA A 337 -11.91 -11.25 9.42
CA ALA A 337 -12.36 -9.90 9.73
C ALA A 337 -11.45 -9.21 10.78
N GLY A 338 -10.79 -9.99 11.63
CA GLY A 338 -10.01 -9.50 12.76
C GLY A 338 -10.88 -8.81 13.82
N ARG A 339 -10.23 -8.11 14.75
CA ARG A 339 -10.86 -7.31 15.79
C ARG A 339 -10.30 -5.90 15.74
N THR A 340 -11.19 -4.92 15.69
CA THR A 340 -10.81 -3.50 15.84
C THR A 340 -10.40 -3.24 17.28
N VAL A 341 -9.21 -2.66 17.46
CA VAL A 341 -8.64 -2.32 18.76
C VAL A 341 -7.98 -0.94 18.71
N SER A 342 -7.86 -0.30 19.86
CA SER A 342 -6.98 0.85 20.05
C SER A 342 -5.67 0.35 20.65
N LEU A 343 -4.57 0.56 19.95
CA LEU A 343 -3.24 0.15 20.43
C LEU A 343 -2.50 1.36 21.02
N PRO A 344 -1.73 1.17 22.10
CA PRO A 344 -0.83 2.21 22.60
C PRO A 344 0.11 2.71 21.50
N GLY A 345 0.25 4.02 21.37
CA GLY A 345 1.13 4.65 20.38
C GLY A 345 0.55 4.80 18.97
N ILE A 346 -0.67 4.31 18.71
CA ILE A 346 -1.34 4.46 17.40
C ILE A 346 -2.60 5.34 17.55
N PRO A 347 -2.70 6.48 16.82
CA PRO A 347 -3.74 7.49 17.07
C PRO A 347 -5.12 7.11 16.52
N VAL A 348 -5.24 6.06 15.71
CA VAL A 348 -6.50 5.61 15.11
C VAL A 348 -6.71 4.11 15.35
N PRO A 349 -7.96 3.61 15.35
CA PRO A 349 -8.23 2.20 15.50
C PRO A 349 -7.56 1.35 14.41
N VAL A 350 -7.05 0.18 14.79
CA VAL A 350 -6.41 -0.79 13.91
C VAL A 350 -7.08 -2.15 14.02
N VAL A 351 -6.80 -3.05 13.06
CA VAL A 351 -7.30 -4.42 13.09
C VAL A 351 -6.21 -5.40 13.44
N CYS A 352 -6.37 -6.09 14.57
CA CYS A 352 -5.53 -7.21 14.99
C CYS A 352 -6.26 -8.55 14.82
N THR A 353 -5.53 -9.66 14.89
CA THR A 353 -6.10 -11.01 14.80
C THR A 353 -6.26 -11.60 16.20
N PRO A 354 -7.49 -11.87 16.68
CA PRO A 354 -7.71 -12.48 17.99
C PRO A 354 -7.11 -13.88 18.06
N THR A 355 -6.29 -14.10 19.08
CA THR A 355 -5.67 -15.40 19.37
C THR A 355 -5.64 -15.68 20.88
N PRO A 356 -6.80 -15.71 21.58
CA PRO A 356 -6.82 -15.93 23.03
C PRO A 356 -6.01 -17.16 23.43
N LEU A 357 -5.21 -17.01 24.49
CA LEU A 357 -4.31 -18.04 25.00
C LEU A 357 -4.98 -18.76 26.17
N THR A 358 -4.94 -20.09 26.16
CA THR A 358 -5.34 -20.93 27.28
C THR A 358 -4.12 -21.65 27.84
N LEU A 359 -3.91 -21.48 29.14
CA LEU A 359 -2.92 -22.21 29.94
C LEU A 359 -3.65 -23.29 30.73
N THR A 360 -3.25 -24.54 30.57
CA THR A 360 -3.87 -25.69 31.25
C THR A 360 -2.82 -26.44 32.05
N THR A 361 -3.02 -26.52 33.36
CA THR A 361 -2.20 -27.35 34.25
C THR A 361 -2.89 -28.71 34.42
N PRO A 362 -2.29 -29.82 33.93
CA PRO A 362 -2.81 -31.15 34.15
C PRO A 362 -2.91 -31.51 35.63
N GLU A 363 -3.68 -32.54 35.95
CA GLU A 363 -3.84 -33.02 37.31
C GLU A 363 -2.53 -33.58 37.87
N PHE A 364 -2.12 -33.13 39.06
CA PHE A 364 -0.97 -33.68 39.77
C PHE A 364 -1.25 -33.83 41.27
N GLN A 365 -0.49 -34.72 41.93
CA GLN A 365 -0.60 -34.96 43.37
C GLN A 365 0.06 -33.82 44.14
N SER A 366 -0.71 -33.17 45.02
CA SER A 366 -0.23 -32.02 45.82
C SER A 366 0.92 -32.41 46.75
N VAL A 367 0.86 -33.60 47.34
CA VAL A 367 1.88 -34.15 48.26
C VAL A 367 3.26 -34.33 47.63
N TRP A 368 3.35 -34.34 46.30
CA TRP A 368 4.62 -34.43 45.58
C TRP A 368 5.23 -33.08 45.27
N LYS A 369 4.56 -31.97 45.61
CA LYS A 369 5.04 -30.60 45.39
C LYS A 369 5.35 -29.94 46.73
N ARG A 370 6.38 -29.09 46.74
CA ARG A 370 6.75 -28.30 47.92
C ARG A 370 5.79 -27.10 48.06
N PRO A 371 5.41 -26.71 49.28
CA PRO A 371 4.58 -25.53 49.47
C PRO A 371 5.36 -24.25 49.11
N GLY A 372 4.70 -23.31 48.43
CA GLY A 372 5.24 -21.99 48.15
C GLY A 372 4.71 -21.37 46.86
N LYS A 373 5.31 -20.25 46.46
CA LYS A 373 4.98 -19.53 45.23
C LYS A 373 5.77 -20.10 44.06
N TYR A 374 5.07 -20.39 42.97
CA TYR A 374 5.66 -20.86 41.73
C TYR A 374 5.56 -19.78 40.66
N ARG A 375 6.67 -19.50 39.97
CA ARG A 375 6.71 -18.47 38.94
C ARG A 375 7.73 -18.83 37.86
N ASN A 376 7.40 -18.49 36.62
CA ASN A 376 8.36 -18.37 35.53
C ASN A 376 7.83 -17.41 34.46
N LYS A 377 8.68 -16.98 33.53
CA LYS A 377 8.31 -16.14 32.38
C LYS A 377 7.89 -17.02 31.20
N LEU A 378 6.73 -16.73 30.62
CA LEU A 378 6.34 -17.21 29.29
C LEU A 378 6.65 -16.12 28.26
N THR A 379 7.40 -16.47 27.22
CA THR A 379 7.72 -15.59 26.10
C THR A 379 6.94 -16.03 24.87
N ILE A 380 6.14 -15.12 24.31
CA ILE A 380 5.44 -15.32 23.04
C ILE A 380 6.17 -14.49 21.98
N THR A 381 6.62 -15.14 20.92
CA THR A 381 7.22 -14.49 19.75
C THR A 381 6.24 -14.59 18.60
N PHE A 382 6.06 -13.48 17.88
CA PHE A 382 5.12 -13.36 16.78
C PHE A 382 5.84 -12.75 15.58
N THR A 383 5.72 -13.40 14.43
CA THR A 383 6.27 -12.94 13.15
C THR A 383 5.19 -12.99 12.07
N PRO A 384 4.75 -11.84 11.52
CA PRO A 384 3.86 -11.84 10.37
C PRO A 384 4.58 -12.21 9.07
N SER A 385 3.81 -12.67 8.07
CA SER A 385 4.36 -13.03 6.76
C SER A 385 5.09 -11.87 6.08
N SER A 386 6.34 -12.10 5.67
CA SER A 386 7.16 -11.13 4.93
C SER A 386 6.72 -10.92 3.48
N ALA A 387 5.93 -11.84 2.91
CA ALA A 387 5.38 -11.69 1.55
C ALA A 387 4.41 -10.51 1.39
N SER A 388 4.16 -9.77 2.48
CA SER A 388 3.33 -8.57 2.56
C SER A 388 4.12 -7.32 3.01
N LEU A 389 5.44 -7.46 3.25
CA LEU A 389 6.30 -6.50 3.95
C LEU A 389 7.48 -6.02 3.12
#